data_AF-A0A9W8AJ39-F1
#
_entry.id   AF-A0A9W8AJ39-F1
#
_cell.length_a   1.000
_cell.length_b   1.000
_cell.length_c   1.000
_cell.angle_alpha   90.00
_cell.angle_beta   90.00
_cell.angle_gamma   90.00
#
_symmetry.space_group_name_H-M   'P 1'
#
loop_
_entity.id
_entity.type
_entity.pdbx_description
1 polymer ?
#
loop_
_entity_poly.entity_id
_entity_poly.type
_entity_poly.pdbx_seq_one_letter_code
_entity_poly.pdbx_strand_id
1 'polypeptide(L)'
;MLSKLALADAQRIAIRITIPQKKSSSLVAKLLLGVVEEYDLALRLLQAQSAGEVTEMTADLQLYIRNSHLYLTACAKCYLAKDHHQHDRNGLAVGFAQLAARDLETLAKNPKSAYAQEARRVLTEIHADRALYDKLNSTVTFAPVPKAEELVRQIPGGRSLLKMEVFTPSVLQQRTAGDAHSAAAATAEKTYALQHEYY
;
A
#
# COMPACT_ATOMS: atom_id res chain seq x y z
N MET A 1 3.42 1.26 -16.44
CA MET A 1 2.29 0.52 -15.85
C MET A 1 2.79 -0.71 -15.09
N LEU A 2 3.44 -1.68 -15.75
CA LEU A 2 3.86 -2.95 -15.12
C LEU A 2 4.78 -2.77 -13.90
N SER A 3 5.73 -1.84 -13.93
CA SER A 3 6.61 -1.56 -12.78
C SER A 3 5.84 -1.08 -11.54
N LYS A 4 4.76 -0.31 -11.74
CA LYS A 4 3.89 0.16 -10.66
C LYS A 4 3.03 -0.95 -10.09
N LEU A 5 2.48 -1.79 -10.97
CA LEU A 5 1.72 -2.97 -10.57
C LEU A 5 2.59 -3.95 -9.75
N ALA A 6 3.80 -4.24 -10.22
CA ALA A 6 4.75 -5.12 -9.53
C ALA A 6 5.15 -4.57 -8.16
N LEU A 7 5.39 -3.26 -8.05
CA LEU A 7 5.68 -2.62 -6.76
C LEU A 7 4.48 -2.75 -5.80
N ALA A 8 3.26 -2.50 -6.28
CA ALA A 8 2.05 -2.61 -5.48
C ALA A 8 1.84 -4.05 -4.94
N ASP A 9 1.95 -5.05 -5.81
CA ASP A 9 1.84 -6.47 -5.42
C ASP A 9 2.93 -6.85 -4.41
N ALA A 10 4.18 -6.44 -4.65
CA ALA A 10 5.30 -6.70 -3.73
C ALA A 10 5.06 -6.07 -2.35
N GLN A 11 4.62 -4.81 -2.30
CA GLN A 11 4.29 -4.12 -1.06
C GLN A 11 3.13 -4.80 -0.32
N ARG A 12 2.07 -5.19 -1.04
CA ARG A 12 0.92 -5.91 -0.46
C ARG A 12 1.36 -7.20 0.22
N ILE A 13 2.22 -7.98 -0.44
CA ILE A 13 2.76 -9.23 0.10
C ILE A 13 3.61 -8.95 1.35
N ALA A 14 4.53 -7.98 1.28
CA ALA A 14 5.37 -7.60 2.40
C ALA A 14 4.52 -7.15 3.61
N ILE A 15 3.49 -6.34 3.39
CA ILE A 15 2.57 -5.91 4.45
C ILE A 15 1.88 -7.13 5.09
N ARG A 16 1.35 -8.06 4.28
CA ARG A 16 0.71 -9.28 4.80
C ARG A 16 1.61 -10.09 5.72
N ILE A 17 2.90 -10.17 5.41
CA ILE A 17 3.90 -10.88 6.23
C ILE A 17 4.23 -10.09 7.51
N THR A 18 4.19 -8.76 7.47
CA THR A 18 4.51 -7.91 8.62
C THR A 18 3.36 -7.68 9.61
N ILE A 19 2.09 -7.83 9.18
CA ILE A 19 0.91 -7.64 10.05
C ILE A 19 0.97 -8.46 11.36
N PRO A 20 1.37 -9.74 11.35
CA PRO A 20 1.50 -10.54 12.59
C PRO A 20 2.52 -10.00 13.60
N GLN A 21 3.41 -9.08 13.20
CA GLN A 21 4.52 -8.58 14.03
C GLN A 21 4.13 -7.43 14.98
N LYS A 22 2.88 -7.41 15.49
CA LYS A 22 2.34 -6.41 16.43
C LYS A 22 2.56 -4.94 15.99
N LYS A 23 2.43 -4.66 14.70
CA LYS A 23 2.46 -3.27 14.19
C LYS A 23 1.20 -2.51 14.60
N SER A 24 1.30 -1.19 14.77
CA SER A 24 0.14 -0.37 15.13
C SER A 24 -0.90 -0.32 14.01
N SER A 25 -2.18 -0.27 14.38
CA SER A 25 -3.31 -0.25 13.45
C SER A 25 -3.20 0.94 12.48
N SER A 26 -2.89 2.15 12.98
CA SER A 26 -2.62 3.33 12.14
C SER A 26 -1.55 3.10 11.08
N LEU A 27 -0.44 2.44 11.43
CA LEU A 27 0.65 2.21 10.48
C LEU A 27 0.20 1.24 9.38
N VAL A 28 -0.46 0.14 9.75
CA VAL A 28 -0.97 -0.83 8.77
C VAL A 28 -1.97 -0.17 7.82
N ALA A 29 -2.88 0.67 8.32
CA ALA A 29 -3.81 1.42 7.48
C ALA A 29 -3.08 2.30 6.45
N LYS A 30 -2.09 3.08 6.89
CA LYS A 30 -1.28 3.94 5.99
C LYS A 30 -0.50 3.13 4.96
N LEU A 31 0.06 1.99 5.35
CA LEU A 31 0.77 1.11 4.43
C LEU A 31 -0.17 0.56 3.34
N LEU A 32 -1.36 0.10 3.72
CA LEU A 32 -2.37 -0.38 2.76
C LEU A 32 -2.81 0.75 1.80
N LEU A 33 -3.01 1.97 2.30
CA LEU A 33 -3.34 3.12 1.47
C LEU A 33 -2.19 3.49 0.52
N GLY A 34 -0.94 3.31 0.92
CA GLY A 34 0.21 3.47 0.01
C GLY A 34 0.18 2.49 -1.16
N VAL A 35 -0.24 1.25 -0.92
CA VAL A 35 -0.43 0.27 -2.00
C VAL A 35 -1.59 0.68 -2.93
N VAL A 36 -2.68 1.21 -2.37
CA VAL A 36 -3.82 1.73 -3.13
C VAL A 36 -3.36 2.84 -4.09
N GLU A 37 -2.54 3.78 -3.63
CA GLU A 37 -1.98 4.86 -4.45
C GLU A 37 -1.15 4.31 -5.62
N GLU A 38 -0.36 3.25 -5.42
CA GLU A 38 0.42 2.63 -6.51
C GLU A 38 -0.47 1.90 -7.53
N TYR A 39 -1.55 1.23 -7.09
CA TYR A 39 -2.55 0.66 -8.00
C TYR A 39 -3.30 1.73 -8.79
N ASP A 40 -3.62 2.87 -8.18
CA ASP A 40 -4.24 4.01 -8.87
C ASP A 40 -3.33 4.57 -9.96
N LEU A 41 -2.03 4.71 -9.68
CA LEU A 41 -1.06 5.11 -10.68
C LEU A 41 -0.95 4.08 -11.81
N ALA A 42 -0.97 2.77 -11.48
CA ALA A 42 -0.97 1.73 -12.49
C ALA A 42 -2.22 1.80 -13.39
N LEU A 43 -3.40 2.04 -12.82
CA LEU A 43 -4.66 2.18 -13.54
C LEU A 43 -4.67 3.41 -14.46
N ARG A 44 -4.21 4.56 -13.97
CA ARG A 44 -4.12 5.79 -14.78
C ARG A 44 -3.17 5.62 -15.97
N LEU A 45 -2.02 4.96 -15.75
CA LEU A 45 -1.08 4.65 -16.83
C LEU A 45 -1.68 3.68 -17.86
N LEU A 46 -2.50 2.73 -17.41
CA LEU A 46 -3.21 1.79 -18.29
C LEU A 46 -4.24 2.51 -19.16
N GLN A 47 -5.03 3.41 -18.56
CA GLN A 47 -6.04 4.21 -19.25
C GLN A 47 -5.42 5.16 -20.27
N ALA A 48 -4.25 5.74 -19.96
CA ALA A 48 -3.53 6.60 -20.91
C ALA A 48 -3.02 5.84 -22.16
N GLN A 49 -2.83 4.53 -22.07
CA GLN A 49 -2.35 3.69 -23.19
C GLN A 49 -3.48 3.11 -24.07
N SER A 50 -4.75 3.38 -23.73
CA SER A 50 -5.92 2.74 -24.33
C SER A 50 -6.30 3.30 -25.72
N ALA A 51 -5.35 3.27 -26.67
CA ALA A 51 -5.57 3.53 -28.09
C ALA A 51 -5.11 2.33 -28.93
N GLY A 52 -5.99 1.35 -29.20
CA GLY A 52 -5.72 0.18 -30.08
C GLY A 52 -6.06 -1.20 -29.50
N GLU A 53 -5.73 -2.26 -30.26
CA GLU A 53 -6.09 -3.71 -30.14
C GLU A 53 -5.82 -4.42 -28.78
N VAL A 54 -5.35 -3.72 -27.76
CA VAL A 54 -5.02 -4.27 -26.42
C VAL A 54 -6.26 -4.30 -25.51
N THR A 55 -7.47 -4.40 -26.07
CA THR A 55 -8.74 -4.07 -25.39
C THR A 55 -9.30 -5.17 -24.49
N GLU A 56 -9.01 -6.45 -24.75
CA GLU A 56 -9.54 -7.55 -23.93
C GLU A 56 -8.68 -7.86 -22.71
N MET A 57 -7.36 -8.00 -22.88
CA MET A 57 -6.43 -8.22 -21.74
C MET A 57 -6.43 -7.02 -20.76
N THR A 58 -6.80 -5.83 -21.22
CA THR A 58 -6.99 -4.66 -20.36
C THR A 58 -8.22 -4.78 -19.45
N ALA A 59 -9.30 -5.46 -19.85
CA ALA A 59 -10.53 -5.50 -19.06
C ALA A 59 -10.37 -6.31 -17.76
N ASP A 60 -9.82 -7.52 -17.85
CA ASP A 60 -9.57 -8.37 -16.67
C ASP A 60 -8.52 -7.75 -15.74
N LEU A 61 -7.46 -7.16 -16.31
CA LEU A 61 -6.45 -6.46 -15.53
C LEU A 61 -7.02 -5.21 -14.84
N GLN A 62 -7.85 -4.42 -15.54
CA GLN A 62 -8.55 -3.29 -14.94
C GLN A 62 -9.48 -3.75 -13.81
N LEU A 63 -10.20 -4.85 -14.01
CA LEU A 63 -11.07 -5.42 -12.98
C LEU A 63 -10.25 -5.88 -11.77
N TYR A 64 -9.10 -6.55 -11.98
CA TYR A 64 -8.18 -6.93 -10.92
C TYR A 64 -7.68 -5.72 -10.13
N ILE A 65 -7.21 -4.67 -10.81
CA ILE A 65 -6.69 -3.46 -10.17
C ILE A 65 -7.80 -2.75 -9.39
N ARG A 66 -9.01 -2.60 -9.96
CA ARG A 66 -10.16 -1.99 -9.27
C ARG A 66 -10.61 -2.78 -8.05
N ASN A 67 -10.67 -4.10 -8.16
CA ASN A 67 -11.01 -4.97 -7.02
C ASN A 67 -9.92 -4.91 -5.94
N SER A 68 -8.65 -4.84 -6.33
CA SER A 68 -7.50 -4.67 -5.40
C SER A 68 -7.60 -3.34 -4.66
N HIS A 69 -7.86 -2.25 -5.39
CA HIS A 69 -8.07 -0.92 -4.82
C HIS A 69 -9.20 -0.93 -3.78
N LEU A 70 -10.38 -1.43 -4.16
CA LEU A 70 -11.54 -1.48 -3.26
C LEU A 70 -11.26 -2.35 -2.02
N TYR A 71 -10.64 -3.51 -2.21
CA TYR A 71 -10.33 -4.43 -1.13
C TYR A 71 -9.35 -3.82 -0.13
N LEU A 72 -8.23 -3.27 -0.62
CA LEU A 72 -7.20 -2.69 0.24
C LEU A 72 -7.68 -1.42 0.94
N THR A 73 -8.49 -0.60 0.27
CA THR A 73 -9.15 0.55 0.88
C THR A 73 -10.07 0.11 2.03
N ALA A 74 -10.85 -0.95 1.82
CA ALA A 74 -11.73 -1.48 2.86
C ALA A 74 -10.94 -2.06 4.04
N CYS A 75 -9.87 -2.82 3.77
CA CYS A 75 -8.96 -3.29 4.83
C CYS A 75 -8.33 -2.12 5.60
N ALA A 76 -7.89 -1.06 4.91
CA ALA A 76 -7.36 0.14 5.57
C ALA A 76 -8.40 0.76 6.51
N LYS A 77 -9.65 0.87 6.09
CA LYS A 77 -10.76 1.34 6.94
C LYS A 77 -11.00 0.44 8.15
N CYS A 78 -10.87 -0.89 8.02
CA CYS A 78 -10.91 -1.79 9.19
C CYS A 78 -9.81 -1.45 10.21
N TYR A 79 -8.59 -1.19 9.74
CA TYR A 79 -7.48 -0.82 10.64
C TYR A 79 -7.63 0.59 11.22
N LEU A 80 -8.20 1.54 10.49
CA LEU A 80 -8.56 2.86 11.04
C LEU A 80 -9.64 2.73 12.12
N ALA A 81 -10.63 1.85 11.93
CA ALA A 81 -11.64 1.58 12.95
C ALA A 81 -10.99 1.03 14.23
N LYS A 82 -10.08 0.05 14.09
CA LYS A 82 -9.30 -0.51 15.21
C LYS A 82 -8.46 0.56 15.91
N ASP A 83 -7.80 1.43 15.15
CA ASP A 83 -6.99 2.54 15.69
C ASP A 83 -7.83 3.52 16.51
N HIS A 84 -8.99 3.93 15.98
CA HIS A 84 -9.88 4.83 16.70
C HIS A 84 -10.46 4.20 17.96
N HIS A 85 -10.81 2.91 17.91
CA HIS A 85 -11.25 2.17 19.10
C HIS A 85 -10.13 2.11 20.17
N GLN A 86 -8.89 1.84 19.77
CA GLN A 86 -7.72 1.83 20.67
C GLN A 86 -7.44 3.19 21.33
N HIS A 87 -8.04 4.27 20.82
CA HIS A 87 -7.94 5.63 21.34
C HIS A 87 -9.28 6.15 21.90
N ASP A 88 -10.20 5.26 22.28
CA ASP A 88 -11.51 5.56 22.87
C ASP A 88 -12.44 6.44 22.01
N ARG A 89 -12.16 6.53 20.71
CA ARG A 89 -12.98 7.27 19.73
C ARG A 89 -13.98 6.33 19.07
N ASN A 90 -14.85 5.70 19.87
CA ASN A 90 -15.73 4.64 19.37
C ASN A 90 -16.74 5.11 18.32
N GLY A 91 -17.19 6.37 18.34
CA GLY A 91 -18.05 6.93 17.29
C GLY A 91 -17.39 6.91 15.89
N LEU A 92 -16.10 7.25 15.84
CA LEU A 92 -15.29 7.12 14.62
C LEU A 92 -15.04 5.67 14.25
N ALA A 93 -14.76 4.82 15.23
CA ALA A 93 -14.55 3.39 15.01
C ALA A 93 -15.77 2.72 14.37
N VAL A 94 -16.98 3.00 14.87
CA VAL A 94 -18.24 2.53 14.29
C VAL A 94 -18.40 3.03 12.86
N GLY A 95 -18.16 4.33 12.62
CA GLY A 95 -18.28 4.92 11.29
C GLY A 95 -17.34 4.28 10.26
N PHE A 96 -16.06 4.12 10.59
CA PHE A 96 -15.10 3.46 9.70
C PHE A 96 -15.41 1.98 9.50
N ALA A 97 -15.85 1.27 10.53
CA ALA A 97 -16.26 -0.13 10.42
C ALA A 97 -17.49 -0.30 9.49
N GLN A 98 -18.44 0.64 9.53
CA GLN A 98 -19.58 0.67 8.62
C GLN A 98 -19.14 0.86 7.15
N LEU A 99 -18.24 1.82 6.89
CA LEU A 99 -17.72 2.05 5.55
C LEU A 99 -16.92 0.84 5.02
N ALA A 100 -16.10 0.23 5.87
CA ALA A 100 -15.35 -0.97 5.53
C ALA A 100 -16.28 -2.14 5.16
N ALA A 101 -17.30 -2.40 5.98
CA ALA A 101 -18.25 -3.48 5.75
C ALA A 101 -18.98 -3.32 4.40
N ARG A 102 -19.44 -2.10 4.07
CA ARG A 102 -20.11 -1.82 2.80
C ARG A 102 -19.24 -2.13 1.58
N ASP A 103 -17.97 -1.72 1.63
CA ASP A 103 -17.03 -1.93 0.53
C ASP A 103 -16.67 -3.43 0.40
N LEU A 104 -16.51 -4.14 1.52
CA LEU A 104 -16.26 -5.59 1.54
C LEU A 104 -17.47 -6.40 1.06
N GLU A 105 -18.70 -6.02 1.43
CA GLU A 105 -19.93 -6.65 0.92
C GLU A 105 -20.02 -6.58 -0.60
N THR A 106 -19.62 -5.45 -1.19
CA THR A 106 -19.59 -5.25 -2.64
C THR A 106 -18.67 -6.28 -3.31
N LEU A 107 -17.49 -6.54 -2.72
CA LEU A 107 -16.54 -7.53 -3.22
C LEU A 107 -16.99 -8.97 -2.95
N ALA A 108 -17.54 -9.25 -1.77
CA ALA A 108 -17.98 -10.58 -1.36
C ALA A 108 -19.13 -11.12 -2.23
N LYS A 109 -19.97 -10.22 -2.77
CA LYS A 109 -21.07 -10.51 -3.69
C LYS A 109 -20.61 -10.68 -5.14
N ASN A 110 -19.40 -10.24 -5.50
CA ASN A 110 -18.87 -10.35 -6.86
C ASN A 110 -18.05 -11.64 -7.02
N PRO A 111 -18.59 -12.72 -7.63
CA PRO A 111 -17.86 -13.99 -7.76
C PRO A 111 -16.65 -13.90 -8.70
N LYS A 112 -16.59 -12.89 -9.57
CA LYS A 112 -15.44 -12.65 -10.46
C LYS A 112 -14.27 -11.95 -9.76
N SER A 113 -14.49 -11.47 -8.54
CA SER A 113 -13.42 -10.81 -7.77
C SER A 113 -12.46 -11.85 -7.21
N ALA A 114 -11.17 -11.71 -7.50
CA ALA A 114 -10.10 -12.48 -6.86
C ALA A 114 -10.07 -12.32 -5.32
N TYR A 115 -10.76 -11.31 -4.79
CA TYR A 115 -10.85 -11.00 -3.38
C TYR A 115 -12.17 -11.46 -2.73
N ALA A 116 -13.08 -12.11 -3.46
CA ALA A 116 -14.41 -12.43 -2.95
C ALA A 116 -14.37 -13.28 -1.66
N GLN A 117 -13.53 -14.32 -1.63
CA GLN A 117 -13.39 -15.20 -0.47
C GLN A 117 -12.73 -14.49 0.72
N GLU A 118 -11.63 -13.77 0.48
CA GLU A 118 -10.92 -13.04 1.53
C GLU A 118 -11.79 -11.90 2.09
N ALA A 119 -12.55 -11.21 1.23
CA ALA A 119 -13.50 -10.18 1.62
C ALA A 119 -14.59 -10.75 2.54
N ARG A 120 -15.11 -11.95 2.30
CA ARG A 120 -16.08 -12.62 3.21
C ARG A 120 -15.46 -12.88 4.59
N ARG A 121 -14.21 -13.32 4.63
CA ARG A 121 -13.49 -13.55 5.89
C ARG A 121 -13.35 -12.26 6.69
N VAL A 122 -12.80 -11.22 6.06
CA VAL A 122 -12.61 -9.91 6.70
C VAL A 122 -13.95 -9.27 7.06
N LEU A 123 -15.00 -9.50 6.27
CA LEU A 123 -16.35 -9.01 6.54
C LEU A 123 -16.90 -9.58 7.85
N THR A 124 -16.71 -10.89 8.10
CA THR A 124 -17.11 -11.51 9.37
C THR A 124 -16.36 -10.89 10.56
N GLU A 125 -15.05 -10.66 10.41
CA GLU A 125 -14.23 -10.03 11.45
C GLU A 125 -14.70 -8.59 11.75
N ILE A 126 -14.93 -7.77 10.72
CA ILE A 126 -15.34 -6.37 10.92
C ILE A 126 -16.78 -6.26 11.46
N HIS A 127 -17.67 -7.21 11.18
CA HIS A 127 -19.00 -7.24 11.80
C HIS A 127 -18.92 -7.50 13.31
N ALA A 128 -18.05 -8.41 13.74
CA ALA A 128 -17.82 -8.67 15.16
C ALA A 128 -17.21 -7.43 15.85
N ASP A 129 -16.17 -6.84 15.24
CA ASP A 129 -15.55 -5.60 15.72
C ASP A 129 -16.55 -4.45 15.81
N ARG A 130 -17.39 -4.25 14.77
CA ARG A 130 -18.42 -3.21 14.76
C ARG A 130 -19.43 -3.40 15.88
N ALA A 131 -19.91 -4.63 16.12
CA ALA A 131 -20.86 -4.91 17.20
C ALA A 131 -20.28 -4.54 18.57
N LEU A 132 -18.98 -4.81 18.79
CA LEU A 132 -18.26 -4.38 19.99
C LEU A 132 -18.19 -2.85 20.08
N TYR A 133 -17.75 -2.17 19.02
CA TYR A 133 -17.61 -0.71 19.01
C TYR A 133 -18.94 -0.01 19.21
N ASP A 134 -20.01 -0.52 18.62
CA ASP A 134 -21.36 0.01 18.74
C ASP A 134 -21.88 -0.14 20.18
N LYS A 135 -21.70 -1.32 20.78
CA LYS A 135 -22.03 -1.55 22.19
C LYS A 135 -21.27 -0.59 23.10
N LEU A 136 -19.95 -0.46 22.95
CA LEU A 136 -19.16 0.48 23.75
C LEU A 136 -19.56 1.93 23.51
N ASN A 137 -19.89 2.30 22.28
CA ASN A 137 -20.33 3.66 22.00
C ASN A 137 -21.69 3.97 22.61
N SER A 138 -22.61 3.00 22.61
CA SER A 138 -23.95 3.14 23.21
C SER A 138 -23.97 3.08 24.75
N THR A 139 -22.89 2.64 25.40
CA THR A 139 -22.86 2.40 26.85
C THR A 139 -21.81 3.20 27.61
N VAL A 140 -20.70 3.56 26.95
CA VAL A 140 -19.54 4.20 27.59
C VAL A 140 -19.28 5.58 27.00
N THR A 141 -19.03 5.68 25.69
CA THR A 141 -18.49 6.92 25.10
C THR A 141 -19.55 7.88 24.57
N PHE A 142 -20.72 7.39 24.17
CA PHE A 142 -21.84 8.19 23.64
C PHE A 142 -21.45 9.21 22.56
N ALA A 143 -20.42 8.88 21.77
CA ALA A 143 -19.90 9.79 20.76
C ALA A 143 -20.78 9.77 19.50
N PRO A 144 -20.99 10.91 18.83
CA PRO A 144 -21.71 10.93 17.56
C PRO A 144 -20.95 10.12 16.50
N VAL A 145 -21.68 9.37 15.68
CA VAL A 145 -21.11 8.64 14.54
C VAL A 145 -21.05 9.60 13.34
N PRO A 146 -19.86 9.93 12.81
CA PRO A 146 -19.74 10.88 11.70
C PRO A 146 -20.33 10.35 10.41
N LYS A 147 -20.70 11.26 9.51
CA LYS A 147 -21.23 10.89 8.18
C LYS A 147 -20.13 10.31 7.29
N ALA A 148 -20.52 9.56 6.27
CA ALA A 148 -19.60 8.93 5.32
C ALA A 148 -18.60 9.93 4.70
N GLU A 149 -19.05 11.13 4.33
CA GLU A 149 -18.20 12.17 3.73
C GLU A 149 -17.16 12.71 4.71
N GLU A 150 -17.53 12.88 5.97
CA GLU A 150 -16.64 13.35 7.04
C GLU A 150 -15.56 12.31 7.33
N LEU A 151 -15.93 11.02 7.34
CA LEU A 151 -15.00 9.92 7.51
C LEU A 151 -13.99 9.82 6.36
N VAL A 152 -14.44 10.01 5.12
CA VAL A 152 -13.54 10.01 3.95
C VAL A 152 -12.49 11.11 4.05
N ARG A 153 -12.85 12.30 4.56
CA ARG A 153 -11.90 13.40 4.80
C ARG A 153 -10.87 13.10 5.90
N GLN A 154 -11.15 12.13 6.77
CA GLN A 154 -10.25 11.71 7.84
C GLN A 154 -9.33 10.56 7.45
N ILE A 155 -9.45 10.03 6.23
CA ILE A 155 -8.53 9.00 5.72
C ILE A 155 -7.14 9.65 5.52
N PRO A 156 -6.08 9.12 6.16
CA PRO A 156 -4.74 9.67 6.01
C PRO A 156 -4.14 9.34 4.65
N GLY A 157 -3.07 10.05 4.27
CA GLY A 157 -2.26 9.69 3.10
C GLY A 157 -1.55 8.34 3.26
N GLY A 158 -1.29 7.69 2.14
CA GLY A 158 -0.56 6.42 2.07
C GLY A 158 0.91 6.54 2.47
N ARG A 159 1.51 5.41 2.83
CA ARG A 159 2.94 5.29 3.09
C ARG A 159 3.50 4.07 2.36
N SER A 160 4.55 4.30 1.58
CA SER A 160 5.25 3.25 0.84
C SER A 160 6.22 2.49 1.76
N LEU A 161 6.21 1.15 1.68
CA LEU A 161 7.13 0.28 2.41
C LEU A 161 8.38 -0.07 1.58
N LEU A 162 8.19 -0.34 0.30
CA LEU A 162 9.24 -0.78 -0.62
C LEU A 162 9.51 0.30 -1.66
N LYS A 163 10.76 0.36 -2.13
CA LYS A 163 11.16 1.19 -3.27
C LYS A 163 11.56 0.27 -4.41
N MET A 164 11.32 0.70 -5.64
CA MET A 164 11.77 -0.02 -6.83
C MET A 164 13.29 0.08 -6.93
N GLU A 165 13.98 -1.06 -7.01
CA GLU A 165 15.42 -1.08 -7.25
C GLU A 165 15.73 -0.93 -8.75
N VAL A 166 16.84 -0.24 -9.03
CA VAL A 166 17.30 -0.03 -10.40
C VAL A 166 18.09 -1.27 -10.83
N PHE A 167 17.58 -1.97 -11.82
CA PHE A 167 18.32 -3.07 -12.43
C PHE A 167 19.58 -2.54 -13.13
N THR A 168 20.75 -3.01 -12.69
CA THR A 168 22.03 -2.74 -13.36
C THR A 168 22.49 -4.04 -14.02
N PRO A 169 22.57 -4.13 -15.36
CA PRO A 169 23.06 -5.33 -16.01
C PRO A 169 24.53 -5.58 -15.63
N SER A 170 24.88 -6.84 -15.39
CA SER A 170 26.18 -7.29 -14.90
C SER A 170 27.36 -6.83 -15.77
N VAL A 171 27.14 -6.68 -17.08
CA VAL A 171 28.15 -6.18 -18.03
C VAL A 171 28.54 -4.71 -17.76
N LEU A 172 27.63 -3.91 -17.18
CA LEU A 172 27.91 -2.52 -16.80
C LEU A 172 28.50 -2.41 -15.38
N GLN A 173 28.21 -3.35 -14.49
CA GLN A 173 28.80 -3.37 -13.14
C GLN A 173 30.32 -3.55 -13.18
N GLN A 174 30.83 -4.35 -14.12
CA GLN A 174 32.28 -4.54 -14.32
C GLN A 174 32.98 -3.29 -14.88
N ARG A 175 32.31 -2.47 -15.70
CA ARG A 175 32.90 -1.22 -16.22
C ARG A 175 33.02 -0.15 -15.12
N THR A 176 31.99 0.02 -14.29
CA THR A 176 32.06 0.94 -13.14
C THR A 176 33.06 0.51 -12.07
N ALA A 177 33.30 -0.79 -11.90
CA ALA A 177 34.36 -1.28 -11.01
C ALA A 177 35.77 -1.09 -11.62
N GLY A 178 35.91 -1.24 -12.94
CA GLY A 178 37.16 -0.98 -13.66
C GLY A 178 37.55 0.50 -13.68
N ASP A 179 36.59 1.41 -13.82
CA ASP A 179 36.82 2.86 -13.81
C ASP A 179 37.17 3.38 -12.41
N ALA A 180 36.65 2.75 -11.35
CA ALA A 180 37.02 3.07 -9.96
C ALA A 180 38.46 2.66 -9.61
N HIS A 181 38.97 1.56 -10.19
CA HIS A 181 40.38 1.18 -10.06
C HIS A 181 41.32 2.03 -10.92
N SER A 182 40.89 2.53 -12.08
CA SER A 182 41.72 3.43 -12.90
C SER A 182 41.81 4.85 -12.31
N ALA A 183 40.73 5.36 -11.72
CA ALA A 183 40.72 6.66 -11.05
C ALA A 183 41.53 6.66 -9.74
N ALA A 184 41.51 5.58 -8.97
CA ALA A 184 42.32 5.43 -7.76
C ALA A 184 43.83 5.35 -8.07
N ALA A 185 44.22 4.68 -9.16
CA ALA A 185 45.61 4.60 -9.60
C ALA A 185 46.15 5.96 -10.08
N ALA A 186 45.36 6.71 -10.86
CA ALA A 186 45.75 8.04 -11.35
C ALA A 186 45.89 9.11 -10.25
N THR A 187 45.20 8.92 -9.12
CA THR A 187 45.29 9.82 -7.96
C THR A 187 46.49 9.46 -7.07
N ALA A 188 46.82 8.17 -6.96
CA ALA A 188 48.01 7.71 -6.24
C ALA A 188 49.31 8.13 -6.93
N GLU A 189 49.41 8.02 -8.27
CA GLU A 189 50.62 8.45 -9.01
C GLU A 189 50.92 9.95 -8.88
N LYS A 190 49.90 10.81 -8.82
CA LYS A 190 50.10 12.26 -8.60
C LYS A 190 50.56 12.60 -7.18
N THR A 191 50.29 11.74 -6.20
CA THR A 191 50.66 11.98 -4.80
C THR A 191 52.12 11.59 -4.52
N TYR A 192 52.64 10.58 -5.22
CA TYR A 192 54.06 10.20 -5.14
C TYR A 192 55.00 11.10 -5.94
N ALA A 193 54.53 11.74 -7.02
CA ALA A 193 55.33 12.67 -7.80
C ALA A 193 55.66 13.99 -7.06
N LEU A 194 54.84 14.39 -6.08
CA LEU A 194 55.04 15.62 -5.29
C LEU A 194 55.89 15.43 -4.03
N GLN A 195 56.24 14.19 -3.65
CA GLN A 195 57.06 13.91 -2.46
C GLN A 195 58.57 13.81 -2.74
N HIS A 196 59.00 13.90 -4.00
CA HIS A 196 60.42 13.81 -4.37
C HIS A 196 61.07 15.12 -4.84
N GLU A 197 60.39 16.27 -4.73
CA GLU A 197 60.97 17.59 -5.04
C GLU A 197 61.45 18.38 -3.80
N TYR A 198 61.42 17.77 -2.62
CA TYR A 198 62.04 18.33 -1.42
C TYR A 198 62.83 17.24 -0.71
N TYR A 199 64.06 16.97 -1.18
CA TYR A 199 65.27 16.72 -0.38
C TYR A 199 66.48 16.56 -1.30
#